data_AF-A0A2H0PW38-F1
#
_entry.id   AF-A0A2H0PW38-F1
#
_cell.length_a   1.000
_cell.length_b   1.000
_cell.length_c   1.000
_cell.angle_alpha   90.00
_cell.angle_beta   90.00
_cell.angle_gamma   90.00
#
_symmetry.space_group_name_H-M   'P 1'
#
loop_
_entity.id
_entity.type
_entity.pdbx_description
1 polymer ?
#
loop_
_entity_poly.entity_id
_entity_poly.type
_entity_poly.pdbx_seq_one_letter_code
_entity_poly.pdbx_strand_id
1 'polypeptide(L)'
;MDNKPLFETSVLGHRVQVFFDRVVLQTWWGLGRRIDIPLDKIATIEIGGILQPSVTIGTTGGEQFIIPAFFRKKQALAHAIEQARTHKM
;
A
#
# COMPACT_ATOMS: atom_id res chain seq x y z
N MET A 1 1.73 21.75 -5.65
CA MET A 1 2.05 20.46 -6.28
C MET A 1 0.87 19.55 -6.03
N ASP A 2 0.18 19.14 -7.09
CA ASP A 2 -1.04 18.34 -6.97
C ASP A 2 -0.74 17.03 -6.26
N ASN A 3 -1.30 16.89 -5.06
CA ASN A 3 -1.13 15.74 -4.17
C ASN A 3 -2.01 14.58 -4.66
N LYS A 4 -1.90 14.24 -5.95
CA LYS A 4 -2.70 13.19 -6.59
C LYS A 4 -1.99 11.84 -6.39
N PRO A 5 -2.70 10.81 -5.92
CA PRO A 5 -2.11 9.49 -5.79
C PRO A 5 -1.77 8.92 -7.17
N LEU A 6 -0.61 8.26 -7.26
CA LEU A 6 -0.21 7.43 -8.41
C LEU A 6 -1.18 6.29 -8.63
N PHE A 7 -1.65 5.72 -7.53
CA PHE A 7 -2.58 4.61 -7.52
C PHE A 7 -3.50 4.72 -6.32
N GLU A 8 -4.76 4.38 -6.54
CA GLU A 8 -5.75 4.32 -5.48
C GLU A 8 -6.62 3.08 -5.65
N THR A 9 -6.87 2.39 -4.53
CA THR A 9 -7.86 1.31 -4.49
C THR A 9 -8.61 1.30 -3.18
N SER A 10 -9.86 0.86 -3.24
CA SER A 10 -10.67 0.55 -2.07
C SER A 10 -11.10 -0.91 -2.09
N VAL A 11 -10.94 -1.62 -0.97
CA VAL A 11 -11.30 -3.03 -0.76
C VAL A 11 -11.71 -3.23 0.70
N LEU A 12 -12.88 -3.86 0.92
CA LEU A 12 -13.39 -4.23 2.25
C LEU A 12 -13.37 -3.06 3.27
N GLY A 13 -13.70 -1.84 2.84
CA GLY A 13 -13.64 -0.66 3.70
C GLY A 13 -12.22 -0.15 3.99
N HIS A 14 -11.19 -0.74 3.41
CA HIS A 14 -9.84 -0.19 3.39
C HIS A 14 -9.65 0.61 2.10
N ARG A 15 -9.20 1.85 2.22
CA ARG A 15 -8.73 2.67 1.10
C ARG A 15 -7.21 2.74 1.18
N VAL A 16 -6.57 2.53 0.05
CA VAL A 16 -5.11 2.53 -0.10
C VAL A 16 -4.77 3.52 -1.19
N GLN A 17 -3.88 4.45 -0.87
CA GLN A 17 -3.41 5.48 -1.79
C GLN A 17 -1.88 5.44 -1.81
N VAL A 18 -1.30 5.35 -3.00
CA VAL A 18 0.15 5.36 -3.20
C VAL A 18 0.52 6.74 -3.74
N PHE A 19 1.40 7.43 -3.04
CA PHE A 19 2.02 8.69 -3.45
C PHE A 19 3.50 8.46 -3.73
N PHE A 20 4.20 9.47 -4.25
CA PHE A 20 5.65 9.41 -4.50
C PHE A 20 6.52 9.43 -3.24
N ASP A 21 5.95 9.75 -2.08
CA ASP A 21 6.67 9.85 -0.82
C ASP A 21 6.17 8.85 0.24
N ARG A 22 4.91 8.41 0.15
CA ARG A 22 4.26 7.55 1.15
C ARG A 22 3.15 6.68 0.56
N VAL A 23 2.80 5.61 1.28
CA VAL A 23 1.58 4.83 1.10
C VAL A 23 0.65 5.17 2.25
N VAL A 24 -0.60 5.52 1.94
CA VAL A 24 -1.63 5.83 2.93
C VAL A 24 -2.63 4.69 2.96
N LEU A 25 -2.78 4.05 4.11
CA LEU A 25 -3.79 3.06 4.41
C LEU A 25 -4.84 3.69 5.32
N GLN A 26 -6.08 3.78 4.86
CA GLN A 26 -7.21 4.26 5.63
C GLN A 26 -8.19 3.10 5.85
N THR A 27 -8.45 2.76 7.10
CA THR A 27 -9.38 1.68 7.46
C THR A 27 -10.71 2.25 7.93
N TRP A 28 -11.82 1.87 7.29
CA TRP A 28 -13.17 2.28 7.73
C TRP A 28 -13.81 1.32 8.73
N TRP A 29 -13.23 0.14 8.98
CA TRP A 29 -13.76 -0.76 10.00
C TRP A 29 -13.45 -0.23 11.41
N GLY A 30 -14.45 0.35 12.06
CA GLY A 30 -14.50 0.62 13.50
C GLY A 30 -13.96 1.97 13.97
N LEU A 31 -12.86 2.51 13.42
CA LEU A 31 -12.18 3.69 14.01
C LEU A 31 -11.59 4.70 13.01
N GLY A 32 -11.80 4.54 11.69
CA GLY A 32 -11.33 5.53 10.71
C GLY A 32 -9.81 5.75 10.73
N ARG A 33 -9.03 4.74 11.12
CA ARG A 33 -7.59 4.91 11.39
C ARG A 33 -6.86 5.10 10.06
N ARG A 34 -6.16 6.22 9.94
CA ARG A 34 -5.25 6.52 8.85
C ARG A 34 -3.83 6.16 9.28
N ILE A 35 -3.14 5.42 8.44
CA ILE A 35 -1.74 5.00 8.62
C ILE A 35 -0.99 5.51 7.39
N ASP A 36 -0.01 6.37 7.61
CA ASP A 36 0.89 6.88 6.58
C ASP A 36 2.24 6.15 6.72
N ILE A 37 2.61 5.38 5.70
CA ILE A 37 3.85 4.59 5.64
C ILE A 37 4.80 5.28 4.66
N PRO A 38 5.90 5.91 5.10
CA PRO A 38 6.87 6.52 4.21
C PRO A 38 7.51 5.46 3.28
N LEU A 39 7.66 5.76 1.98
CA LEU A 39 8.22 4.81 1.02
C LEU A 39 9.67 4.42 1.33
N ASP A 40 10.46 5.34 1.89
CA ASP A 40 11.84 5.08 2.34
C ASP A 40 11.92 4.12 3.53
N LYS A 41 10.80 3.90 4.22
CA LYS A 41 10.69 2.93 5.30
C LYS A 41 10.17 1.57 4.83
N ILE A 42 9.77 1.43 3.56
CA ILE A 42 9.34 0.14 3.02
C ILE A 42 10.57 -0.68 2.64
N ALA A 43 10.75 -1.81 3.31
CA ALA A 43 11.84 -2.75 3.06
C ALA A 43 11.40 -3.84 2.06
N THR A 44 10.23 -4.43 2.28
CA THR A 44 9.72 -5.56 1.48
C THR A 44 8.27 -5.36 1.08
N ILE A 45 7.92 -5.90 -0.09
CA ILE A 45 6.54 -5.94 -0.60
C ILE A 45 6.29 -7.38 -1.07
N GLU A 46 5.37 -8.05 -0.39
CA GLU A 46 5.01 -9.43 -0.69
C GLU A 46 3.59 -9.49 -1.23
N ILE A 47 3.44 -10.05 -2.42
CA ILE A 47 2.13 -10.27 -3.03
C ILE A 47 1.62 -11.62 -2.52
N GLY A 48 0.49 -11.61 -1.80
CA GLY A 48 -0.13 -12.82 -1.30
C GLY A 48 -0.47 -13.80 -2.44
N GLY A 49 -0.46 -15.10 -2.14
CA GLY A 49 -0.77 -16.16 -3.10
C GLY A 49 -2.20 -16.11 -3.64
N ILE A 50 -2.59 -17.09 -4.46
CA ILE A 50 -3.94 -17.13 -5.06
C ILE A 50 -5.05 -17.12 -4.00
N LEU A 51 -4.84 -17.86 -2.90
CA LEU A 51 -5.79 -17.96 -1.78
C LEU A 51 -5.68 -16.80 -0.77
N GLN A 52 -4.71 -15.89 -0.95
CA GLN A 52 -4.48 -14.76 -0.06
C GLN A 52 -4.58 -13.44 -0.86
N PRO A 53 -5.77 -12.83 -0.95
CA PRO A 53 -6.01 -11.61 -1.70
C PRO A 53 -5.51 -10.39 -0.92
N SER A 54 -4.21 -10.32 -0.66
CA SER A 54 -3.57 -9.23 0.07
C SER A 54 -2.17 -8.92 -0.45
N VAL A 55 -1.67 -7.75 -0.08
CA VAL A 55 -0.27 -7.34 -0.20
C VAL A 55 0.24 -7.09 1.21
N THR A 56 1.39 -7.65 1.55
CA THR A 56 2.06 -7.40 2.83
C THR A 56 3.19 -6.42 2.60
N ILE A 57 3.20 -5.32 3.36
CA ILE A 57 4.28 -4.32 3.36
C ILE A 57 5.09 -4.52 4.64
N GLY A 58 6.37 -4.87 4.49
CA GLY A 58 7.32 -4.92 5.59
C GLY A 58 8.12 -3.62 5.65
N THR A 59 8.23 -3.02 6.84
CA THR A 59 9.03 -1.80 7.05
C THR A 59 10.42 -2.12 7.57
N THR A 60 11.36 -1.18 7.40
CA THR A 60 12.72 -1.27 7.95
C THR A 60 12.74 -1.30 9.48
N GLY A 61 11.66 -0.87 10.14
CA GLY A 61 11.48 -0.95 11.59
C GLY A 61 10.98 -2.30 12.09
N GLY A 62 10.68 -3.24 11.20
CA GLY A 62 10.14 -4.56 11.53
C GLY A 62 8.61 -4.65 11.59
N GLU A 63 7.90 -3.54 11.41
CA GLU A 63 6.42 -3.54 11.35
C GLU A 63 5.95 -4.13 10.01
N GLN A 64 4.86 -4.91 10.05
CA GLN A 64 4.22 -5.49 8.88
C GLN A 64 2.77 -5.03 8.76
N PHE A 65 2.39 -4.59 7.56
CA PHE A 65 1.04 -4.13 7.24
C PHE A 65 0.42 -5.02 6.17
N ILE A 66 -0.67 -5.72 6.52
CA ILE A 66 -1.41 -6.56 5.58
C ILE A 66 -2.53 -5.72 4.97
N ILE A 67 -2.43 -5.48 3.67
CA ILE A 67 -3.38 -4.68 2.91
C ILE A 67 -4.26 -5.62 2.07
N PRO A 68 -5.57 -5.69 2.33
CA PRO A 68 -6.45 -6.50 1.51
C PRO A 68 -6.58 -5.90 0.10
N ALA A 69 -6.31 -6.71 -0.92
CA ALA A 69 -6.34 -6.33 -2.33
C ALA A 69 -6.70 -7.53 -3.22
N PHE A 70 -7.85 -7.48 -3.89
CA PHE A 70 -8.33 -8.58 -4.73
C PHE A 70 -7.53 -8.75 -6.03
N PHE A 71 -7.18 -9.98 -6.38
CA PHE A 71 -6.66 -10.44 -7.69
C PHE A 71 -5.80 -9.42 -8.47
N ARG A 72 -6.35 -8.74 -9.48
CA ARG A 72 -5.60 -7.80 -10.32
C ARG A 72 -5.13 -6.56 -9.55
N LYS A 73 -5.83 -6.17 -8.48
CA LYS A 73 -5.51 -4.99 -7.66
C LYS A 73 -4.28 -5.20 -6.79
N LYS A 74 -3.98 -6.42 -6.31
CA LYS A 74 -2.74 -6.67 -5.54
C LYS A 74 -1.49 -6.50 -6.41
N GLN A 75 -1.54 -6.96 -7.66
CA GLN A 75 -0.46 -6.76 -8.63
C GLN A 75 -0.29 -5.27 -8.97
N ALA A 76 -1.39 -4.57 -9.27
CA ALA A 76 -1.35 -3.14 -9.56
C ALA A 76 -0.85 -2.30 -8.36
N LEU A 77 -1.24 -2.66 -7.14
CA LEU A 77 -0.78 -1.99 -5.92
C LEU A 77 0.73 -2.18 -5.73
N ALA A 78 1.22 -3.42 -5.79
CA ALA A 78 2.65 -3.68 -5.65
C ALA A 78 3.47 -2.96 -6.72
N HIS A 79 3.00 -3.00 -7.97
CA HIS A 79 3.65 -2.30 -9.08
C HIS A 79 3.68 -0.78 -8.88
N ALA A 80 2.59 -0.18 -8.40
CA ALA A 80 2.54 1.25 -8.13
C ALA A 80 3.51 1.67 -7.01
N ILE A 81 3.65 0.86 -5.96
CA ILE A 81 4.61 1.14 -4.88
C ILE A 81 6.04 1.05 -5.40
N GLU A 82 6.38 0.03 -6.21
CA GLU A 82 7.69 -0.09 -6.84
C GLU A 82 7.99 1.09 -7.78
N GLN A 83 7.04 1.48 -8.63
CA GLN A 83 7.17 2.67 -9.49
C GLN A 83 7.44 3.94 -8.66
N ALA A 84 6.74 4.10 -7.54
CA ALA A 84 6.93 5.24 -6.65
C ALA A 84 8.32 5.25 -5.99
N ARG A 85 8.88 4.08 -5.67
CA ARG A 85 10.25 3.95 -5.13
C ARG A 85 11.29 4.33 -6.17
N THR A 86 11.16 3.83 -7.41
CA THR A 86 12.12 4.13 -8.48
C THR A 86 12.13 5.62 -8.84
N HIS A 87 10.99 6.31 -8.75
CA HIS A 87 10.93 7.74 -9.07
C HIS A 87 11.58 8.65 -8.01
N LYS A 88 11.78 8.14 -6.79
CA LYS A 88 12.42 8.87 -5.68
C LYS A 88 13.95 8.70 -5.66
N MET A 89 14.51 7.77 -6.44
CA MET A 89 15.95 7.59 -6.65
C MET A 89 16.44 8.49 -7.79
#